data_AF-X1N5U1-F1
#
_entry.id   AF-X1N5U1-F1
#
_cell.length_a   1.000
_cell.length_b   1.000
_cell.length_c   1.000
_cell.angle_alpha   90.00
_cell.angle_beta   90.00
_cell.angle_gamma   90.00
#
_symmetry.space_group_name_H-M   'P 1'
#
loop_
_entity.id
_entity.type
_entity.pdbx_description
1 polymer ?
#
loop_
_entity_poly.entity_id
_entity_poly.type
_entity_poly.pdbx_seq_one_letter_code
_entity_poly.pdbx_strand_id
1 'polypeptide(L)'
;HDEIFEKLIKNSLTNVVLGDYGLDHRVVNKDLRKDKIDEYNIPFLHSGSSVNRYSLIKKEFNWSKPSEKERFNKLKNEKVIITTAISTRIKGTIKPKGLVPGTNVGVLYLKNIENLNLKAALLILNSNLIGYFIHKYTLNFSNLTIYLHKYYTKLIPIKIPQNQESFIKLADYMLFLNQTEERRESEKELIEFFDRQIIDLLVYELYFFNELKANLFNLIFKYLVDISNIDSDFKKLNKIKEVYNNLLNNEEIKNTIKKIKSYSLI
;
A
#
# COMPACT_ATOMS: atom_id res chain seq x y z
N HIS A 1 23.18 6.35 12.98
CA HIS A 1 21.73 6.63 12.86
C HIS A 1 21.43 7.94 13.58
N ASP A 2 20.33 8.62 13.25
CA ASP A 2 19.95 9.92 13.81
C ASP A 2 18.69 9.83 14.69
N GLU A 3 18.26 10.96 15.24
CA GLU A 3 17.09 11.03 16.13
C GLU A 3 15.79 10.53 15.47
N ILE A 4 15.63 10.74 14.16
CA ILE A 4 14.45 10.27 13.41
C ILE A 4 14.44 8.74 13.37
N PHE A 5 15.59 8.12 13.08
CA PHE A 5 15.71 6.67 13.11
C PHE A 5 15.35 6.09 14.48
N GLU A 6 15.93 6.63 15.55
CA GLU A 6 15.67 6.15 16.91
C GLU A 6 14.18 6.25 17.26
N LYS A 7 13.52 7.35 16.90
CA LYS A 7 12.08 7.55 17.10
C LYS A 7 11.23 6.55 16.33
N LEU A 8 11.57 6.30 15.07
CA LEU A 8 10.86 5.34 14.22
C LEU A 8 11.00 3.90 14.76
N ILE A 9 12.15 3.52 15.29
CA ILE A 9 12.39 2.17 15.82
C ILE A 9 11.80 1.99 17.22
N LYS A 10 12.00 2.94 18.14
CA LYS A 10 11.73 2.78 19.59
C LYS A 10 10.33 2.29 19.93
N ASN A 11 9.32 2.68 19.15
CA ASN A 11 7.91 2.34 19.40
C ASN A 11 7.27 1.52 18.27
N SER A 12 8.10 0.83 17.48
CA SER A 12 7.66 0.06 16.33
C SER A 12 8.12 -1.38 16.41
N LEU A 13 7.36 -2.26 15.78
CA LEU A 13 7.79 -3.63 15.56
C LEU A 13 8.67 -3.69 14.31
N THR A 14 9.75 -4.45 14.40
CA THR A 14 10.58 -4.84 13.24
C THR A 14 10.46 -6.34 13.03
N ASN A 15 10.96 -6.85 11.91
CA ASN A 15 10.86 -8.26 11.52
C ASN A 15 9.40 -8.78 11.37
N VAL A 16 8.45 -7.86 11.20
CA VAL A 16 7.02 -8.18 11.01
C VAL A 16 6.59 -8.11 9.54
N VAL A 17 7.37 -7.44 8.68
CA VAL A 17 7.13 -7.41 7.22
C VAL A 17 8.18 -8.26 6.54
N LEU A 18 7.77 -9.38 5.96
CA LEU A 18 8.68 -10.30 5.28
C LEU A 18 8.37 -10.33 3.79
N GLY A 19 9.29 -9.77 3.01
CA GLY A 19 9.27 -9.83 1.55
C GLY A 19 9.72 -11.18 1.02
N ASP A 20 8.89 -11.80 0.19
CA ASP A 20 9.20 -12.96 -0.64
C ASP A 20 9.02 -12.58 -2.14
N TYR A 21 9.40 -13.49 -3.02
CA TYR A 21 9.26 -13.36 -4.46
C TYR A 21 7.98 -14.06 -4.91
N GLY A 22 7.39 -13.58 -6.00
CA GLY A 22 6.44 -14.38 -6.76
C GLY A 22 7.05 -15.64 -7.36
N LEU A 23 6.30 -16.33 -8.21
CA LEU A 23 6.73 -17.55 -8.85
C LEU A 23 7.80 -17.27 -9.91
N ASP A 24 8.84 -18.11 -9.98
CA ASP A 24 9.87 -17.98 -11.02
C ASP A 24 9.24 -18.13 -12.40
N HIS A 25 9.25 -17.05 -13.17
CA HIS A 25 8.76 -17.07 -14.54
C HIS A 25 9.49 -18.12 -15.38
N ARG A 26 10.73 -18.55 -15.11
CA ARG A 26 11.37 -19.68 -15.83
C ARG A 26 10.67 -21.02 -15.63
N VAL A 27 9.88 -21.15 -14.57
CA VAL A 27 8.97 -22.28 -14.35
C VAL A 27 7.72 -22.17 -15.24
N VAL A 28 7.41 -20.98 -15.75
CA VAL A 28 6.18 -20.63 -16.48
C VAL A 28 6.43 -20.04 -17.88
N ASN A 29 7.68 -19.71 -18.25
CA ASN A 29 8.05 -18.81 -19.36
C ASN A 29 7.93 -19.48 -20.72
N LYS A 30 7.94 -20.81 -20.74
CA LYS A 30 7.55 -21.55 -21.94
C LYS A 30 6.04 -21.47 -22.19
N ASP A 31 5.26 -21.08 -21.18
CA ASP A 31 3.82 -21.16 -21.11
C ASP A 31 3.19 -19.90 -20.46
N LEU A 32 3.62 -18.69 -20.83
CA LEU A 32 2.83 -17.46 -20.60
C LEU A 32 2.31 -16.91 -21.92
N ARG A 33 1.07 -16.42 -21.92
CA ARG A 33 0.44 -15.74 -23.08
C ARG A 33 0.04 -14.31 -22.73
N LYS A 34 0.02 -13.43 -23.73
CA LYS A 34 -0.51 -12.07 -23.57
C LYS A 34 -2.03 -12.06 -23.53
N ASP A 35 -2.63 -12.90 -24.35
CA ASP A 35 -4.08 -13.03 -24.45
C ASP A 35 -4.60 -14.16 -23.56
N LYS A 36 -5.82 -13.94 -23.03
CA LYS A 36 -6.55 -14.98 -22.32
C LYS A 36 -7.12 -15.96 -23.34
N ILE A 37 -6.78 -17.22 -23.20
CA ILE A 37 -7.38 -18.33 -23.96
C ILE A 37 -7.74 -19.46 -22.99
N ASP A 38 -8.52 -20.46 -23.42
CA ASP A 38 -9.06 -21.48 -22.51
C ASP A 38 -7.99 -22.19 -21.67
N GLU A 39 -6.86 -22.52 -22.29
CA GLU A 39 -5.73 -23.16 -21.61
C GLU A 39 -4.94 -22.17 -20.72
N TYR A 40 -4.90 -20.88 -21.07
CA TYR A 40 -4.17 -19.82 -20.38
C TYR A 40 -5.16 -18.82 -19.80
N ASN A 41 -5.74 -19.19 -18.67
CA ASN A 41 -6.87 -18.47 -18.09
C ASN A 41 -6.60 -17.93 -16.67
N ILE A 42 -5.40 -18.17 -16.11
CA ILE A 42 -5.01 -17.65 -14.79
C ILE A 42 -4.15 -16.40 -14.96
N PRO A 43 -4.60 -15.22 -14.48
CA PRO A 43 -3.84 -13.98 -14.63
C PRO A 43 -2.55 -14.00 -13.80
N PHE A 44 -1.46 -13.61 -14.43
CA PHE A 44 -0.09 -13.70 -13.93
C PHE A 44 0.59 -12.32 -14.00
N LEU A 45 1.08 -11.83 -12.86
CA LEU A 45 1.77 -10.54 -12.75
C LEU A 45 3.25 -10.73 -13.11
N HIS A 46 3.54 -10.72 -14.40
CA HIS A 46 4.86 -11.07 -14.92
C HIS A 46 5.92 -10.00 -14.61
N SER A 47 5.56 -8.73 -14.66
CA SER A 47 6.48 -7.61 -14.49
C SER A 47 6.18 -6.83 -13.20
N GLY A 48 7.18 -6.11 -12.72
CA GLY A 48 7.00 -5.15 -11.62
C GLY A 48 6.04 -4.02 -11.99
N SER A 49 5.88 -3.73 -13.29
CA SER A 49 4.95 -2.72 -13.84
C SER A 49 3.49 -3.14 -13.70
N SER A 50 3.20 -4.43 -13.52
CA SER A 50 1.84 -4.91 -13.25
C SER A 50 1.29 -4.44 -11.89
N VAL A 51 2.16 -3.93 -11.01
CA VAL A 51 1.81 -3.44 -9.68
C VAL A 51 2.17 -1.96 -9.58
N ASN A 52 1.22 -1.16 -9.13
CA ASN A 52 1.42 0.24 -8.80
C ASN A 52 0.83 0.52 -7.40
N ARG A 53 1.09 1.72 -6.87
CA ARG A 53 0.53 2.15 -5.58
C ARG A 53 -1.00 2.02 -5.61
N TYR A 54 -1.54 1.19 -4.72
CA TYR A 54 -2.96 0.84 -4.59
C TYR A 54 -3.65 0.27 -5.83
N SER A 55 -2.92 -0.14 -6.88
CA SER A 55 -3.52 -0.61 -8.12
C SER A 55 -2.77 -1.74 -8.78
N LEU A 56 -3.52 -2.49 -9.58
CA LEU A 56 -3.01 -3.47 -10.51
C LEU A 56 -3.20 -2.96 -11.94
N ILE A 57 -2.16 -3.03 -12.75
CA ILE A 57 -2.18 -2.56 -14.13
C ILE A 57 -2.50 -3.75 -15.04
N LYS A 58 -3.78 -3.96 -15.32
CA LYS A 58 -4.28 -5.16 -16.04
C LYS A 58 -3.65 -5.35 -17.43
N LYS A 59 -3.33 -4.27 -18.15
CA LYS A 59 -2.66 -4.33 -19.47
C LYS A 59 -1.26 -4.95 -19.42
N GLU A 60 -0.63 -4.96 -18.24
CA GLU A 60 0.68 -5.57 -18.01
C GLU A 60 0.59 -7.05 -17.61
N PHE A 61 -0.62 -7.60 -17.50
CA PHE A 61 -0.79 -8.98 -17.10
C PHE A 61 -0.43 -9.91 -18.26
N ASN A 62 0.12 -11.07 -17.91
CA ASN A 62 0.12 -12.22 -18.79
C ASN A 62 -0.87 -13.26 -18.25
N TRP A 63 -1.05 -14.34 -18.98
CA TRP A 63 -1.91 -15.45 -18.60
C TRP A 63 -1.09 -16.73 -18.55
N SER A 64 -1.36 -17.54 -17.53
CA SER A 64 -0.69 -18.81 -17.26
C SER A 64 -1.70 -19.95 -17.31
N LYS A 65 -1.20 -21.15 -17.61
CA LYS A 65 -1.94 -22.39 -17.37
C LYS A 65 -2.12 -22.63 -15.87
N PRO A 66 -3.20 -23.31 -15.44
CA PRO A 66 -3.26 -23.87 -14.10
C PRO A 66 -2.05 -24.76 -13.81
N SER A 67 -1.61 -24.80 -12.55
CA SER A 67 -0.52 -25.67 -12.11
C SER A 67 -0.88 -26.31 -10.77
N GLU A 68 -0.57 -27.60 -10.62
CA GLU A 68 -0.76 -28.33 -9.37
C GLU A 68 0.34 -28.04 -8.33
N LYS A 69 1.38 -27.28 -8.71
CA LYS A 69 2.48 -26.94 -7.80
C LYS A 69 1.94 -26.18 -6.57
N GLU A 70 2.33 -26.64 -5.39
CA GLU A 70 1.89 -26.08 -4.11
C GLU A 70 2.07 -24.56 -4.03
N ARG A 71 3.26 -24.04 -4.41
CA ARG A 71 3.54 -22.59 -4.41
C ARG A 71 2.63 -21.81 -5.35
N PHE A 72 2.27 -22.36 -6.52
CA PHE A 72 1.34 -21.72 -7.45
C PHE A 72 -0.05 -21.60 -6.82
N ASN A 73 -0.55 -22.69 -6.27
CA ASN A 73 -1.86 -22.73 -5.62
C ASN A 73 -1.93 -21.83 -4.38
N LYS A 74 -0.88 -21.84 -3.55
CA LYS A 74 -0.73 -20.93 -2.42
C LYS A 74 -0.83 -19.46 -2.86
N LEU A 75 0.04 -19.04 -3.77
CA LEU A 75 0.08 -17.66 -4.25
C LEU A 75 -1.23 -17.24 -4.94
N LYS A 76 -1.88 -18.15 -5.67
CA LYS A 76 -3.19 -17.91 -6.29
C LYS A 76 -4.27 -17.64 -5.24
N ASN A 77 -4.30 -18.42 -4.15
CA ASN A 77 -5.39 -18.42 -3.18
C ASN A 77 -5.21 -17.44 -2.01
N GLU A 78 -4.00 -16.93 -1.80
CA GLU A 78 -3.71 -15.98 -0.73
C GLU A 78 -4.15 -14.55 -1.07
N LYS A 79 -4.61 -13.81 -0.05
CA LYS A 79 -4.83 -12.36 -0.10
C LYS A 79 -3.72 -11.70 0.71
N VAL A 80 -2.82 -10.99 0.02
CA VAL A 80 -1.56 -10.46 0.55
C VAL A 80 -1.26 -9.10 -0.08
N ILE A 81 -0.38 -8.33 0.56
CA ILE A 81 0.17 -7.13 -0.08
C ILE A 81 1.22 -7.57 -1.09
N ILE A 82 1.20 -6.98 -2.27
CA ILE A 82 2.22 -7.15 -3.30
C ILE A 82 2.77 -5.78 -3.71
N THR A 83 4.03 -5.75 -4.11
CA THR A 83 4.73 -4.52 -4.53
C THR A 83 5.59 -4.82 -5.75
N THR A 84 5.96 -3.78 -6.50
CA THR A 84 7.10 -3.87 -7.42
C THR A 84 8.32 -4.33 -6.63
N ALA A 85 8.99 -5.38 -7.12
CA ALA A 85 10.14 -5.95 -6.43
C ALA A 85 11.39 -5.05 -6.47
N ILE A 86 11.59 -4.38 -7.60
CA ILE A 86 12.72 -3.46 -7.81
C ILE A 86 12.22 -2.05 -7.55
N SER A 87 12.55 -1.51 -6.38
CA SER A 87 12.14 -0.15 -6.00
C SER A 87 12.89 0.38 -4.81
N THR A 88 13.02 1.70 -4.71
CA THR A 88 13.59 2.40 -3.54
C THR A 88 12.54 2.68 -2.45
N ARG A 89 11.27 2.35 -2.70
CA ARG A 89 10.13 2.49 -1.79
C ARG A 89 9.10 1.41 -2.07
N ILE A 90 8.23 1.13 -1.10
CA ILE A 90 7.11 0.24 -1.35
C ILE A 90 6.07 0.97 -2.20
N LYS A 91 5.66 0.32 -3.30
CA LYS A 91 4.53 0.73 -4.14
C LYS A 91 3.58 -0.46 -4.20
N GLY A 92 2.82 -0.60 -3.14
CA GLY A 92 2.05 -1.80 -2.85
C GLY A 92 0.56 -1.66 -3.18
N THR A 93 -0.07 -2.81 -3.43
CA THR A 93 -1.52 -3.00 -3.47
C THR A 93 -1.90 -4.33 -2.81
N ILE A 94 -3.18 -4.57 -2.55
CA ILE A 94 -3.65 -5.88 -2.07
C ILE A 94 -3.96 -6.76 -3.28
N LYS A 95 -3.28 -7.90 -3.36
CA LYS A 95 -3.53 -8.93 -4.37
C LYS A 95 -4.87 -9.63 -4.09
N PRO A 96 -5.83 -9.63 -5.04
CA PRO A 96 -7.00 -10.50 -4.96
C PRO A 96 -6.63 -11.98 -5.05
N LYS A 97 -7.56 -12.86 -4.66
CA LYS A 97 -7.48 -14.29 -4.98
C LYS A 97 -7.61 -14.50 -6.49
N GLY A 98 -7.05 -15.61 -6.99
CA GLY A 98 -7.06 -15.97 -8.42
C GLY A 98 -5.90 -15.40 -9.24
N LEU A 99 -5.07 -14.53 -8.65
CA LEU A 99 -3.89 -13.92 -9.28
C LEU A 99 -2.60 -14.53 -8.74
N VAL A 100 -1.63 -14.76 -9.64
CA VAL A 100 -0.30 -15.27 -9.30
C VAL A 100 0.76 -14.19 -9.57
N PRO A 101 1.52 -13.74 -8.55
CA PRO A 101 2.64 -12.85 -8.76
C PRO A 101 3.85 -13.60 -9.35
N GLY A 102 4.54 -12.99 -10.31
CA GLY A 102 5.83 -13.48 -10.83
C GLY A 102 7.03 -12.94 -10.05
N THR A 103 8.23 -13.34 -10.45
CA THR A 103 9.50 -13.01 -9.75
C THR A 103 9.74 -11.52 -9.57
N ASN A 104 9.25 -10.68 -10.49
CA ASN A 104 9.44 -9.22 -10.43
C ASN A 104 8.39 -8.51 -9.56
N VAL A 105 7.52 -9.29 -8.91
CA VAL A 105 6.53 -8.80 -7.95
C VAL A 105 6.88 -9.36 -6.57
N GLY A 106 7.19 -8.46 -5.65
CA GLY A 106 7.42 -8.80 -4.25
C GLY A 106 6.10 -9.11 -3.56
N VAL A 107 6.09 -10.15 -2.73
CA VAL A 107 4.97 -10.54 -1.88
C VAL A 107 5.32 -10.20 -0.44
N LEU A 108 4.51 -9.39 0.23
CA LEU A 108 4.76 -8.94 1.59
C LEU A 108 3.86 -9.68 2.57
N TYR A 109 4.47 -10.50 3.42
CA TYR A 109 3.79 -11.21 4.48
C TYR A 109 3.92 -10.44 5.80
N LEU A 110 2.79 -10.26 6.49
CA LEU A 110 2.75 -9.74 7.85
C LEU A 110 2.87 -10.93 8.82
N LYS A 111 3.99 -11.04 9.53
CA LYS A 111 4.25 -12.13 10.49
C LYS A 111 4.32 -11.60 11.91
N ASN A 112 3.91 -12.43 12.86
CA ASN A 112 3.98 -12.16 14.31
C ASN A 112 3.27 -10.84 14.69
N ILE A 113 2.16 -10.53 13.99
CA ILE A 113 1.42 -9.29 14.17
C ILE A 113 -0.09 -9.53 14.04
N GLU A 114 -0.66 -10.17 15.06
CA GLU A 114 -2.04 -10.65 15.04
C GLU A 114 -3.07 -9.52 14.94
N ASN A 115 -2.72 -8.32 15.40
CA ASN A 115 -3.65 -7.20 15.50
C ASN A 115 -3.57 -6.20 14.36
N LEU A 116 -2.68 -6.34 13.37
CA LEU A 116 -2.59 -5.37 12.27
C LEU A 116 -3.43 -5.81 11.05
N ASN A 117 -4.43 -5.01 10.71
CA ASN A 117 -5.25 -5.21 9.53
C ASN A 117 -4.42 -4.99 8.25
N LEU A 118 -4.57 -5.88 7.27
CA LEU A 118 -3.86 -5.84 5.99
C LEU A 118 -4.02 -4.48 5.26
N LYS A 119 -5.19 -3.85 5.34
CA LYS A 119 -5.46 -2.54 4.75
C LYS A 119 -4.73 -1.41 5.48
N ALA A 120 -4.68 -1.46 6.81
CA ALA A 120 -3.92 -0.50 7.59
C ALA A 120 -2.41 -0.62 7.31
N ALA A 121 -1.89 -1.85 7.27
CA ALA A 121 -0.52 -2.12 6.87
C ALA A 121 -0.19 -1.56 5.48
N LEU A 122 -1.11 -1.73 4.51
CA LEU A 122 -0.93 -1.22 3.15
C LEU A 122 -0.71 0.30 3.13
N LEU A 123 -1.50 1.07 3.88
CA LEU A 123 -1.33 2.53 3.93
C LEU A 123 -0.01 2.93 4.58
N ILE A 124 0.34 2.31 5.71
CA ILE A 124 1.60 2.57 6.41
C ILE A 124 2.77 2.30 5.46
N LEU A 125 2.79 1.14 4.81
CA LEU A 125 3.87 0.73 3.90
C LEU A 125 4.00 1.64 2.68
N ASN A 126 2.88 2.11 2.13
CA ASN A 126 2.90 3.01 0.98
C ASN A 126 3.29 4.45 1.31
N SER A 127 3.29 4.83 2.59
CA SER A 127 3.56 6.22 3.02
C SER A 127 4.94 6.73 2.62
N ASN A 128 5.04 8.04 2.46
CA ASN A 128 6.32 8.72 2.27
C ASN A 128 7.27 8.52 3.46
N LEU A 129 6.76 8.38 4.68
CA LEU A 129 7.58 8.11 5.86
C LEU A 129 8.33 6.78 5.76
N ILE A 130 7.63 5.71 5.38
CA ILE A 130 8.27 4.40 5.15
C ILE A 130 9.17 4.43 3.92
N GLY A 131 8.76 5.13 2.84
CA GLY A 131 9.62 5.34 1.68
C GLY A 131 10.94 6.02 2.04
N TYR A 132 10.89 7.08 2.85
CA TYR A 132 12.07 7.79 3.37
C TYR A 132 12.93 6.87 4.24
N PHE A 133 12.31 6.12 5.16
CA PHE A 133 13.04 5.18 6.02
C PHE A 133 13.82 4.15 5.21
N ILE A 134 13.17 3.54 4.22
CA ILE A 134 13.81 2.55 3.34
C ILE A 134 14.97 3.22 2.60
N HIS A 135 14.71 4.34 1.92
CA HIS A 135 15.70 4.99 1.09
C HIS A 135 16.93 5.43 1.90
N LYS A 136 16.73 6.05 3.07
CA LYS A 136 17.80 6.58 3.91
C LYS A 136 18.51 5.51 4.74
N TYR A 137 17.77 4.72 5.52
CA TYR A 137 18.38 3.86 6.54
C TYR A 137 18.60 2.42 6.08
N THR A 138 17.88 1.98 5.05
CA THR A 138 17.99 0.61 4.55
C THR A 138 18.87 0.56 3.29
N LEU A 139 18.71 1.54 2.40
CA LEU A 139 19.39 1.59 1.11
C LEU A 139 20.56 2.57 1.08
N ASN A 140 20.76 3.35 2.15
CA ASN A 140 21.80 4.38 2.27
C ASN A 140 21.85 5.33 1.04
N PHE A 141 20.68 5.81 0.61
CA PHE A 141 20.50 6.66 -0.58
C PHE A 141 21.04 6.08 -1.89
N SER A 142 21.17 4.75 -1.97
CA SER A 142 21.59 4.10 -3.21
C SER A 142 20.57 4.34 -4.32
N ASN A 143 21.06 4.86 -5.45
CA ASN A 143 20.30 5.02 -6.69
C ASN A 143 20.39 3.78 -7.59
N LEU A 144 21.03 2.70 -7.13
CA LEU A 144 21.16 1.46 -7.89
C LEU A 144 19.82 0.70 -7.95
N THR A 145 19.72 -0.20 -8.92
CA THR A 145 18.61 -1.15 -9.03
C THR A 145 18.62 -2.09 -7.82
N ILE A 146 17.73 -1.86 -6.85
CA ILE A 146 17.66 -2.67 -5.63
C ILE A 146 16.41 -3.51 -5.62
N TYR A 147 16.61 -4.80 -5.37
CA TYR A 147 15.55 -5.74 -5.12
C TYR A 147 15.15 -5.68 -3.64
N LEU A 148 13.90 -5.35 -3.33
CA LEU A 148 13.33 -5.28 -1.97
C LEU A 148 13.10 -6.69 -1.40
N HIS A 149 14.19 -7.40 -1.11
CA HIS A 149 14.19 -8.73 -0.52
C HIS A 149 13.79 -8.69 0.97
N LYS A 150 13.38 -9.84 1.53
CA LYS A 150 13.33 -10.17 2.97
C LYS A 150 14.34 -9.44 3.87
N TYR A 151 15.60 -9.30 3.45
CA TYR A 151 16.64 -8.68 4.27
C TYR A 151 16.40 -7.19 4.52
N TYR A 152 15.82 -6.48 3.55
CA TYR A 152 15.47 -5.07 3.66
C TYR A 152 14.09 -4.88 4.27
N THR A 153 13.11 -5.65 3.81
CA THR A 153 11.72 -5.54 4.27
C THR A 153 11.56 -5.85 5.76
N LYS A 154 12.35 -6.78 6.32
CA LYS A 154 12.33 -7.07 7.76
C LYS A 154 12.79 -5.90 8.64
N LEU A 155 13.48 -4.92 8.08
CA LEU A 155 13.96 -3.74 8.82
C LEU A 155 12.91 -2.64 8.91
N ILE A 156 11.82 -2.73 8.12
CA ILE A 156 10.78 -1.71 8.10
C ILE A 156 10.12 -1.63 9.47
N PRO A 157 10.14 -0.48 10.15
CA PRO A 157 9.42 -0.28 11.39
C PRO A 157 7.93 -0.21 11.10
N ILE A 158 7.15 -0.95 11.86
CA ILE A 158 5.69 -0.91 11.82
C ILE A 158 5.16 -0.58 13.21
N LYS A 159 4.59 0.61 13.33
CA LYS A 159 3.78 1.00 14.49
C LYS A 159 2.33 0.62 14.24
N ILE A 160 1.71 -0.11 15.17
CA ILE A 160 0.30 -0.51 15.06
C ILE A 160 -0.57 0.64 15.59
N PRO A 161 -1.49 1.19 14.79
CA PRO A 161 -2.47 2.16 15.28
C PRO A 161 -3.36 1.51 16.35
N GLN A 162 -3.62 2.22 17.46
CA GLN A 162 -4.54 1.74 18.50
C GLN A 162 -5.95 1.52 17.94
N ASN A 163 -6.43 2.45 17.11
CA ASN A 163 -7.62 2.28 16.30
C ASN A 163 -7.20 2.30 14.82
N GLN A 164 -7.55 1.24 14.08
CA GLN A 164 -7.18 1.09 12.66
C GLN A 164 -8.30 1.47 11.69
N GLU A 165 -9.48 1.81 12.19
CA GLU A 165 -10.67 2.01 11.36
C GLU A 165 -10.48 3.13 10.33
N SER A 166 -9.87 4.27 10.73
CA SER A 166 -9.54 5.34 9.78
C SER A 166 -8.61 4.86 8.67
N PHE A 167 -7.59 4.08 9.01
CA PHE A 167 -6.66 3.52 8.04
C PHE A 167 -7.35 2.51 7.11
N ILE A 168 -8.25 1.69 7.64
CA ILE A 168 -9.01 0.70 6.85
C ILE A 168 -9.91 1.41 5.85
N LYS A 169 -10.70 2.40 6.29
CA LYS A 169 -11.59 3.19 5.42
C LYS A 169 -10.82 3.93 4.33
N LEU A 170 -9.71 4.58 4.71
CA LEU A 170 -8.85 5.27 3.74
C LEU A 170 -8.20 4.31 2.74
N ALA A 171 -7.80 3.10 3.17
CA ALA A 171 -7.28 2.10 2.26
C ALA A 171 -8.33 1.66 1.24
N ASP A 172 -9.59 1.50 1.67
CA ASP A 172 -10.69 1.20 0.76
C ASP A 172 -10.92 2.33 -0.25
N TYR A 173 -10.80 3.59 0.18
CA TYR A 173 -10.88 4.73 -0.73
C TYR A 173 -9.77 4.65 -1.77
N MET A 174 -8.53 4.44 -1.34
CA MET A 174 -7.39 4.38 -2.26
C MET A 174 -7.47 3.21 -3.23
N LEU A 175 -7.86 2.02 -2.77
CA LEU A 175 -8.04 0.84 -3.62
C LEU A 175 -9.19 1.05 -4.62
N PHE A 176 -10.28 1.69 -4.19
CA PHE A 176 -11.41 2.02 -5.06
C PHE A 176 -11.03 3.08 -6.09
N LEU A 177 -10.49 4.23 -5.68
CA LEU A 177 -10.12 5.32 -6.57
C LEU A 177 -9.07 4.89 -7.61
N ASN A 178 -8.21 3.93 -7.25
CA ASN A 178 -7.16 3.44 -8.14
C ASN A 178 -7.55 2.20 -8.97
N GLN A 179 -8.79 1.72 -8.88
CA GLN A 179 -9.22 0.45 -9.48
C GLN A 179 -9.17 0.42 -11.02
N THR A 180 -9.47 1.54 -11.68
CA THR A 180 -9.47 1.67 -13.16
C THR A 180 -8.55 2.81 -13.60
N GLU A 181 -8.07 2.77 -14.84
CA GLU A 181 -7.22 3.83 -15.40
C GLU A 181 -7.99 5.14 -15.57
N GLU A 182 -9.18 5.06 -16.17
CA GLU A 182 -10.12 6.19 -16.30
C GLU A 182 -10.37 6.91 -14.96
N ARG A 183 -10.68 6.17 -13.89
CA ARG A 183 -10.95 6.76 -12.57
C ARG A 183 -9.71 7.42 -11.97
N ARG A 184 -8.52 6.84 -12.18
CA ARG A 184 -7.25 7.44 -11.70
C ARG A 184 -6.97 8.77 -12.38
N GLU A 185 -7.29 8.87 -13.66
CA GLU A 185 -7.11 10.10 -14.43
C GLU A 185 -8.14 11.16 -14.05
N SER A 186 -9.43 10.78 -13.99
CA SER A 186 -10.52 11.71 -13.69
C SER A 186 -10.53 12.19 -12.24
N GLU A 187 -10.07 11.37 -11.29
CA GLU A 187 -10.09 11.65 -9.84
C GLU A 187 -8.68 11.89 -9.26
N LYS A 188 -7.73 12.33 -10.09
CA LYS A 188 -6.33 12.51 -9.69
C LYS A 188 -6.15 13.43 -8.48
N GLU A 189 -6.87 14.56 -8.43
CA GLU A 189 -6.81 15.51 -7.32
C GLU A 189 -7.33 14.88 -6.02
N LEU A 190 -8.43 14.13 -6.10
CA LEU A 190 -9.03 13.42 -4.97
C LEU A 190 -8.06 12.35 -4.41
N ILE A 191 -7.42 11.59 -5.31
CA ILE A 191 -6.38 10.62 -4.97
C ILE A 191 -5.20 11.30 -4.28
N GLU A 192 -4.71 12.39 -4.85
CA GLU A 192 -3.56 13.13 -4.32
C GLU A 192 -3.86 13.72 -2.93
N PHE A 193 -5.06 14.26 -2.73
CA PHE A 193 -5.50 14.76 -1.44
C PHE A 193 -5.45 13.67 -0.37
N PHE A 194 -6.12 12.54 -0.59
CA PHE A 194 -6.14 11.47 0.41
C PHE A 194 -4.75 10.86 0.60
N ASP A 195 -3.98 10.62 -0.45
CA ASP A 195 -2.67 9.98 -0.35
C ASP A 195 -1.63 10.88 0.32
N ARG A 196 -1.53 12.15 -0.12
CA ARG A 196 -0.44 13.07 0.26
C ARG A 196 -0.79 13.99 1.41
N GLN A 197 -2.04 14.40 1.51
CA GLN A 197 -2.44 15.39 2.51
C GLN A 197 -3.06 14.75 3.74
N ILE A 198 -3.68 13.57 3.60
CA ILE A 198 -4.30 12.87 4.72
C ILE A 198 -3.45 11.69 5.18
N ILE A 199 -3.25 10.67 4.33
CA ILE A 199 -2.61 9.40 4.70
C ILE A 199 -1.16 9.61 5.14
N ASP A 200 -0.36 10.33 4.34
CA ASP A 200 1.05 10.60 4.69
C ASP A 200 1.16 11.33 6.05
N LEU A 201 0.25 12.27 6.37
CA LEU A 201 0.25 12.98 7.65
C LEU A 201 -0.27 12.16 8.83
N LEU A 202 -1.26 11.29 8.62
CA LEU A 202 -1.72 10.35 9.64
C LEU A 202 -0.64 9.35 10.01
N VAL A 203 0.12 8.86 9.01
CA VAL A 203 1.25 7.99 9.27
C VAL A 203 2.34 8.79 10.01
N TYR A 204 2.61 10.04 9.63
CA TYR A 204 3.54 10.87 10.39
C TYR A 204 3.10 11.07 11.85
N GLU A 205 1.84 11.43 12.07
CA GLU A 205 1.22 11.56 13.40
C GLU A 205 1.33 10.26 14.19
N LEU A 206 1.08 9.10 13.57
CA LEU A 206 1.19 7.81 14.22
C LEU A 206 2.58 7.60 14.84
N TYR A 207 3.66 7.93 14.13
CA TYR A 207 5.02 7.71 14.63
C TYR A 207 5.48 8.81 15.60
N PHE A 208 5.12 10.07 15.35
CA PHE A 208 5.60 11.25 16.09
C PHE A 208 4.53 11.94 16.95
N PHE A 209 3.54 11.16 17.43
CA PHE A 209 2.40 11.68 18.19
C PHE A 209 2.81 12.54 19.39
N ASN A 210 3.82 12.11 20.15
CA ASN A 210 4.26 12.77 21.38
C ASN A 210 4.86 14.16 21.13
N GLU A 211 5.53 14.31 20.00
CA GLU A 211 6.18 15.55 19.55
C GLU A 211 5.16 16.51 18.95
N LEU A 212 4.28 15.98 18.10
CA LEU A 212 3.31 16.79 17.38
C LEU A 212 2.19 17.28 18.30
N LYS A 213 1.76 16.41 19.24
CA LYS A 213 0.52 16.60 20.03
C LYS A 213 -0.61 17.07 19.11
N ALA A 214 -0.71 16.43 17.95
CA ALA A 214 -1.76 16.66 16.98
C ALA A 214 -2.92 15.71 17.26
N ASN A 215 -4.06 15.96 16.62
CA ASN A 215 -5.24 15.14 16.77
C ASN A 215 -5.93 14.86 15.42
N LEU A 216 -5.14 14.83 14.33
CA LEU A 216 -5.69 14.73 12.97
C LEU A 216 -6.49 13.44 12.83
N PHE A 217 -5.97 12.32 13.37
CA PHE A 217 -6.66 11.04 13.39
C PHE A 217 -8.11 11.13 13.89
N ASN A 218 -8.34 11.71 15.08
CA ASN A 218 -9.69 11.80 15.66
C ASN A 218 -10.56 12.84 14.95
N LEU A 219 -9.96 13.90 14.39
CA LEU A 219 -10.70 14.92 13.66
C LEU A 219 -11.28 14.36 12.36
N ILE A 220 -10.48 13.67 11.55
CA ILE A 220 -10.96 13.13 10.28
C ILE A 220 -11.90 11.94 10.48
N PHE A 221 -11.71 11.16 11.55
CA PHE A 221 -12.46 9.92 11.78
C PHE A 221 -13.98 10.15 11.75
N LYS A 222 -14.42 11.29 12.29
CA LYS A 222 -15.83 11.72 12.33
C LYS A 222 -16.46 11.87 10.95
N TYR A 223 -15.64 12.11 9.92
CA TYR A 223 -16.09 12.32 8.54
C TYR A 223 -15.92 11.08 7.67
N LEU A 224 -15.07 10.12 8.05
CA LEU A 224 -14.81 8.94 7.21
C LEU A 224 -16.01 7.98 7.21
N VAL A 225 -16.54 7.75 6.02
CA VAL A 225 -17.66 6.82 5.76
C VAL A 225 -17.13 5.47 5.31
N ASP A 226 -17.72 4.37 5.80
CA ASP A 226 -17.43 3.04 5.25
C ASP A 226 -18.14 2.85 3.90
N ILE A 227 -17.35 2.60 2.84
CA ILE A 227 -17.86 2.40 1.48
C ILE A 227 -17.91 0.92 1.07
N SER A 228 -17.50 0.00 1.95
CA SER A 228 -17.35 -1.42 1.61
C SER A 228 -18.67 -2.09 1.25
N ASN A 229 -19.76 -1.69 1.89
CA ASN A 229 -21.10 -2.24 1.70
C ASN A 229 -21.98 -1.43 0.73
N ILE A 230 -21.40 -0.49 -0.02
CA ILE A 230 -22.11 0.27 -1.05
C ILE A 230 -21.99 -0.51 -2.37
N ASP A 231 -23.09 -0.82 -3.05
CA ASP A 231 -23.01 -1.66 -4.25
C ASP A 231 -22.64 -0.91 -5.53
N SER A 232 -22.92 0.39 -5.58
CA SER A 232 -22.71 1.22 -6.78
C SER A 232 -21.42 2.02 -6.69
N ASP A 233 -20.56 1.88 -7.70
CA ASP A 233 -19.33 2.67 -7.85
C ASP A 233 -19.62 4.18 -7.87
N PHE A 234 -20.72 4.60 -8.52
CA PHE A 234 -21.16 6.01 -8.52
C PHE A 234 -21.48 6.50 -7.09
N LYS A 235 -22.22 5.69 -6.31
CA LYS A 235 -22.53 6.03 -4.92
C LYS A 235 -21.28 6.08 -4.03
N LYS A 236 -20.34 5.14 -4.21
CA LYS A 236 -19.04 5.15 -3.50
C LYS A 236 -18.27 6.42 -3.79
N LEU A 237 -18.14 6.78 -5.06
CA LEU A 237 -17.41 7.96 -5.49
C LEU A 237 -18.03 9.24 -4.91
N ASN A 238 -19.36 9.38 -4.98
CA ASN A 238 -20.05 10.53 -4.40
C ASN A 238 -19.83 10.64 -2.89
N LYS A 239 -19.86 9.52 -2.17
CA LYS A 239 -19.57 9.51 -0.73
C LYS A 239 -18.12 9.93 -0.44
N ILE A 240 -17.15 9.45 -1.21
CA ILE A 240 -15.76 9.90 -1.06
C ILE A 240 -15.63 11.40 -1.35
N LYS A 241 -16.31 11.92 -2.38
CA LYS A 241 -16.31 13.36 -2.70
C LYS A 241 -16.96 14.22 -1.61
N GLU A 242 -18.03 13.72 -0.99
CA GLU A 242 -18.64 14.35 0.19
C GLU A 242 -17.65 14.43 1.36
N VAL A 243 -16.95 13.33 1.66
CA VAL A 243 -15.89 13.31 2.69
C VAL A 243 -14.77 14.29 2.34
N TYR A 244 -14.30 14.30 1.10
CA TYR A 244 -13.30 15.25 0.61
C TYR A 244 -13.71 16.70 0.88
N ASN A 245 -14.92 17.09 0.47
CA ASN A 245 -15.43 18.45 0.68
C ASN A 245 -15.55 18.80 2.17
N ASN A 246 -16.01 17.87 2.99
CA ASN A 246 -16.12 18.06 4.44
C ASN A 246 -14.76 18.28 5.10
N LEU A 247 -13.75 17.48 4.73
CA LEU A 247 -12.38 17.64 5.23
C LEU A 247 -11.74 18.94 4.71
N LEU A 248 -11.94 19.25 3.43
CA LEU A 248 -11.39 20.44 2.78
C LEU A 248 -11.98 21.73 3.33
N ASN A 249 -13.22 21.73 3.81
CA ASN A 249 -13.87 22.94 4.34
C ASN A 249 -13.75 23.08 5.88
N ASN A 250 -13.15 22.10 6.57
CA ASN A 250 -12.98 22.16 8.01
C ASN A 250 -11.68 22.90 8.40
N GLU A 251 -11.82 24.08 9.02
CA GLU A 251 -10.69 24.92 9.44
C GLU A 251 -9.79 24.28 10.51
N GLU A 252 -10.37 23.51 11.44
CA GLU A 252 -9.59 22.80 12.47
C GLU A 252 -8.68 21.73 11.85
N ILE A 253 -9.19 20.98 10.87
CA ILE A 253 -8.41 20.01 10.10
C ILE A 253 -7.32 20.73 9.31
N LYS A 254 -7.63 21.82 8.60
CA LYS A 254 -6.62 22.61 7.86
C LYS A 254 -5.49 23.10 8.77
N ASN A 255 -5.84 23.64 9.94
CA ASN A 255 -4.86 24.15 10.90
C ASN A 255 -4.00 23.02 11.47
N THR A 256 -4.60 21.85 11.75
CA THR A 256 -3.87 20.66 12.20
C THR A 256 -2.93 20.15 11.12
N ILE A 257 -3.37 20.10 9.85
CA ILE A 257 -2.54 19.74 8.69
C ILE A 257 -1.34 20.68 8.57
N LYS A 258 -1.57 22.01 8.64
CA LYS A 258 -0.49 23.01 8.60
C LYS A 258 0.51 22.80 9.73
N LYS A 259 0.01 22.55 10.95
CA LYS A 259 0.85 22.23 12.11
C LYS A 259 1.69 20.99 11.86
N ILE A 260 1.12 19.87 11.40
CA ILE A 260 1.92 18.66 11.16
C ILE A 260 2.97 18.90 10.06
N LYS A 261 2.60 19.59 8.97
CA LYS A 261 3.51 19.91 7.86
C LYS A 261 4.71 20.77 8.31
N SER A 262 4.56 21.66 9.28
CA SER A 262 5.71 22.45 9.78
C SER A 262 6.74 21.62 10.56
N TYR A 263 6.38 20.40 10.99
CA TYR A 263 7.27 19.43 11.63
C TYR A 263 7.66 18.28 10.70
N SER A 264 6.99 18.12 9.54
CA SER A 264 7.30 17.05 8.60
C SER A 264 8.66 17.28 7.99
N LEU A 265 9.55 16.30 8.16
CA LEU A 265 10.89 16.30 7.56
C LEU A 265 10.90 15.68 6.16
N ILE A 266 9.71 15.42 5.60
CA ILE A 266 9.45 14.65 4.37
C ILE A 266 8.39 15.37 3.54
#